data_AF-A0A9W9ZW43-F1
#
_entry.id   AF-A0A9W9ZW43-F1
#
_cell.length_a   1.000
_cell.length_b   1.000
_cell.length_c   1.000
_cell.angle_alpha   90.00
_cell.angle_beta   90.00
_cell.angle_gamma   90.00
#
_symmetry.space_group_name_H-M   'P 1'
#
loop_
_entity.id
_entity.type
_entity.pdbx_description
1 polymer ?
#
loop_
_entity_poly.entity_id
_entity_poly.type
_entity_poly.pdbx_seq_one_letter_code
_entity_poly.pdbx_strand_id
1 'polypeptide(L)'
;MTLQPFTNEQLNYFKFAFVVLDEFPKALRQTFQQMWDNSIGHLPGFQPWDNSIAVRNMFRATEGGKTKVPTHLSYDEWDCTALFQATIFARSFALPDSSSHHRTLSDLYVRPLKLPHGHFHASVVSPGGNNAETFAIAIDQLRLLRNAFCHSPSSQIDKPTFDRYIQHTKDAIKALGLTSGPVDTVGSLTEADFPTKRVRRLEDDIRKELQAENTFLKEDVKDELIGIRSDITQSNQERQQDVNRAATETKEEIHELKKQWKEETLESRRTAERNIETTNAANQEMNENIVELNRKFDDVLNNKKSATERNEEIHELKKQLELLQEEWKKETLESRRTAERNIETTTAANQEMNENIAELNRKFDDVLKNKRSGNN
;
A
#
# COMPACT_ATOMS: atom_id res chain seq x y z
N MET A 1 -36.87 -43.67 26.26
CA MET A 1 -36.22 -43.54 27.58
C MET A 1 -35.14 -42.48 27.45
N THR A 2 -35.23 -41.39 28.20
CA THR A 2 -34.16 -40.38 28.26
C THR A 2 -32.97 -40.96 29.03
N LEU A 3 -31.80 -40.99 28.40
CA LEU A 3 -30.56 -41.40 29.07
C LEU A 3 -30.22 -40.34 30.12
N GLN A 4 -30.31 -40.69 31.40
CA GLN A 4 -29.81 -39.83 32.48
C GLN A 4 -28.32 -40.13 32.70
N PRO A 5 -27.45 -39.10 32.74
CA PRO A 5 -26.08 -39.26 33.19
C PRO A 5 -26.02 -39.81 34.62
N PHE A 6 -24.94 -40.49 34.95
CA PHE A 6 -24.68 -40.86 36.34
C PHE A 6 -24.39 -39.60 37.16
N THR A 7 -24.95 -39.55 38.36
CA THR A 7 -24.65 -38.50 39.35
C THR A 7 -23.22 -38.60 39.86
N ASN A 8 -22.69 -37.51 40.41
CA ASN A 8 -21.34 -37.49 41.00
C ASN A 8 -21.18 -38.55 42.13
N GLU A 9 -22.23 -38.78 42.91
CA GLU A 9 -22.26 -39.80 43.96
C GLU A 9 -22.19 -41.22 43.39
N GLN A 10 -22.84 -41.47 42.25
CA GLN A 10 -22.75 -42.76 41.55
C GLN A 10 -21.38 -42.96 40.91
N LEU A 11 -20.78 -41.90 40.35
CA LEU A 11 -19.41 -41.96 39.82
C LEU A 11 -18.40 -42.23 40.94
N ASN A 12 -18.55 -41.62 42.11
CA ASN A 12 -17.74 -41.94 43.29
C ASN A 12 -17.88 -43.41 43.72
N TYR A 13 -19.11 -43.94 43.67
CA TYR A 13 -19.33 -45.37 43.92
C TYR A 13 -18.58 -46.25 42.91
N PHE A 14 -18.66 -45.96 41.61
CA PHE A 14 -17.93 -46.73 40.58
C PHE A 14 -16.40 -46.62 40.71
N LYS A 15 -15.89 -45.42 41.03
CA LYS A 15 -14.47 -45.21 41.32
C LYS A 15 -14.01 -46.11 42.46
N PHE A 16 -14.75 -46.10 43.57
CA PHE A 16 -14.36 -46.89 44.72
C PHE A 16 -14.57 -48.39 44.48
N ALA A 17 -15.58 -48.78 43.70
CA ALA A 17 -15.76 -50.16 43.25
C ALA A 17 -14.53 -50.68 42.51
N PHE A 18 -13.99 -49.88 41.58
CA PHE A 18 -12.75 -50.21 40.87
C PHE A 18 -11.57 -50.35 41.85
N VAL A 19 -11.41 -49.44 42.81
CA VAL A 19 -10.36 -49.55 43.84
C VAL A 19 -10.49 -50.86 44.64
N VAL A 20 -11.71 -51.20 45.06
CA VAL A 20 -11.97 -52.40 45.87
C VAL A 20 -11.82 -53.70 45.07
N LEU A 21 -12.20 -53.71 43.80
CA LEU A 21 -12.22 -54.92 42.97
C LEU A 21 -10.91 -55.15 42.21
N ASP A 22 -10.17 -54.09 41.90
CA ASP A 22 -8.93 -54.18 41.12
C ASP A 22 -7.69 -53.89 41.98
N GLU A 23 -7.69 -52.80 42.74
CA GLU A 23 -6.49 -52.37 43.47
C GLU A 23 -6.28 -53.12 44.78
N PHE A 24 -7.34 -53.44 45.53
CA PHE A 24 -7.21 -54.21 46.78
C PHE A 24 -6.65 -55.62 46.53
N PRO A 25 -7.15 -56.43 45.58
CA PRO A 25 -6.56 -57.73 45.30
C PRO A 25 -5.09 -57.64 44.88
N LYS A 26 -4.72 -56.66 44.05
CA LYS A 26 -3.31 -56.45 43.66
C LYS A 26 -2.42 -56.18 44.86
N ALA A 27 -2.82 -55.25 45.72
CA ALA A 27 -2.07 -54.90 46.93
C ALA A 27 -1.95 -56.11 47.86
N LEU A 28 -3.07 -56.78 48.16
CA LEU A 28 -3.09 -57.96 49.04
C LEU A 28 -2.26 -59.12 48.47
N ARG A 29 -2.24 -59.30 47.15
CA ARG A 29 -1.38 -60.30 46.52
C ARG A 29 0.10 -59.96 46.65
N GLN A 30 0.47 -58.72 46.40
CA GLN A 30 1.87 -58.31 46.59
C GLN A 30 2.31 -58.50 48.05
N THR A 31 1.45 -58.10 48.99
CA THR A 31 1.71 -58.29 50.42
C THR A 31 1.79 -59.76 50.82
N PHE A 32 0.85 -60.61 50.39
CA PHE A 32 0.89 -62.04 50.70
C PHE A 32 2.17 -62.69 50.17
N GLN A 33 2.56 -62.39 48.94
CA GLN A 33 3.80 -62.90 48.36
C GLN A 33 5.02 -62.47 49.18
N GLN A 34 5.12 -61.18 49.53
CA GLN A 34 6.21 -60.69 50.39
C GLN A 34 6.23 -61.39 51.74
N MET A 35 5.06 -61.58 52.38
CA MET A 35 4.96 -62.29 53.64
C MET A 35 5.44 -63.74 53.49
N TRP A 36 4.97 -64.45 52.46
CA TRP A 36 5.37 -65.83 52.17
C TRP A 36 6.88 -65.95 51.96
N ASP A 37 7.43 -65.16 51.04
CA ASP A 37 8.84 -65.23 50.66
C ASP A 37 9.76 -64.92 51.85
N ASN A 38 9.35 -63.97 52.71
CA ASN A 38 10.13 -63.55 53.87
C ASN A 38 9.99 -64.44 55.10
N SER A 39 8.93 -65.26 55.21
CA SER A 39 8.69 -66.07 56.42
C SER A 39 8.86 -67.57 56.20
N ILE A 40 8.47 -68.07 55.02
CA ILE A 40 8.41 -69.51 54.74
C ILE A 40 9.17 -69.86 53.46
N GLY A 41 9.04 -69.08 52.40
CA GLY A 41 9.56 -69.40 51.07
C GLY A 41 11.06 -69.59 51.01
N HIS A 42 11.82 -68.96 51.93
CA HIS A 42 13.27 -69.13 52.05
C HIS A 42 13.72 -70.32 52.91
N LEU A 43 12.79 -71.04 53.56
CA LEU A 43 13.13 -72.14 54.46
C LEU A 43 13.50 -73.42 53.67
N PRO A 44 14.38 -74.29 54.19
CA PRO A 44 14.71 -75.55 53.54
C PRO A 44 13.45 -76.40 53.27
N GLY A 45 13.29 -76.83 52.02
CA GLY A 45 12.12 -77.60 51.57
C GLY A 45 10.92 -76.76 51.12
N PHE A 46 11.02 -75.44 51.18
CA PHE A 46 10.06 -74.49 50.63
C PHE A 46 10.64 -73.76 49.42
N GLN A 47 9.77 -73.05 48.71
CA GLN A 47 10.10 -72.25 47.54
C GLN A 47 9.43 -70.88 47.63
N PRO A 48 10.05 -69.82 47.05
CA PRO A 48 9.38 -68.54 46.85
C PRO A 48 8.07 -68.69 46.09
N TRP A 49 7.15 -67.76 46.29
CA TRP A 49 5.84 -67.78 45.69
C TRP A 49 5.91 -67.58 44.18
N ASP A 50 5.62 -68.63 43.42
CA ASP A 50 5.59 -68.62 41.96
C ASP A 50 4.19 -68.94 41.38
N ASN A 51 3.17 -69.04 42.24
CA ASN A 51 1.81 -69.47 41.88
C ASN A 51 1.75 -70.83 41.15
N SER A 52 2.74 -71.70 41.31
CA SER A 52 2.64 -73.07 40.84
C SER A 52 1.70 -73.88 41.73
N ILE A 53 1.11 -74.95 41.18
CA ILE A 53 0.32 -75.91 41.98
C ILE A 53 1.15 -76.47 43.15
N ALA A 54 2.45 -76.67 42.94
CA ALA A 54 3.36 -77.16 43.96
C ALA A 54 3.45 -76.18 45.15
N VAL A 55 3.72 -74.90 44.91
CA VAL A 55 3.84 -73.91 45.99
C VAL A 55 2.49 -73.63 46.66
N ARG A 56 1.37 -73.63 45.92
CA ARG A 56 0.03 -73.55 46.53
C ARG A 56 -0.28 -74.75 47.44
N ASN A 57 0.19 -75.95 47.08
CA ASN A 57 0.07 -77.13 47.94
C ASN A 57 0.98 -77.04 49.17
N MET A 58 2.16 -76.42 49.07
CA MET A 58 3.02 -76.12 50.23
C MET A 58 2.30 -75.18 51.21
N PHE A 59 1.71 -74.09 50.71
CA PHE A 59 0.90 -73.20 51.55
C PHE A 59 -0.24 -73.96 52.24
N ARG A 60 -1.01 -74.77 51.49
CA ARG A 60 -2.05 -75.62 52.08
C ARG A 60 -1.53 -76.59 53.15
N ALA A 61 -0.33 -77.13 52.98
CA ALA A 61 0.29 -78.00 53.98
C ALA A 61 0.63 -77.21 55.26
N THR A 62 1.18 -75.99 55.14
CA THR A 62 1.46 -75.11 56.30
C THR A 62 0.20 -74.71 57.07
N GLU A 63 -0.95 -74.65 56.39
CA GLU A 63 -2.25 -74.41 57.00
C GLU A 63 -2.81 -75.63 57.77
N GLY A 64 -2.16 -76.80 57.68
CA GLY A 64 -2.61 -78.06 58.28
C GLY A 64 -3.49 -78.90 57.35
N GLY A 65 -3.35 -78.74 56.03
CA GLY A 65 -4.02 -79.55 55.00
C GLY A 65 -5.47 -79.12 54.67
N LYS A 66 -6.05 -78.22 55.46
CA LYS A 66 -7.36 -77.60 55.19
C LYS A 66 -7.24 -76.08 55.39
N THR A 67 -7.72 -75.32 54.42
CA THR A 67 -7.76 -73.85 54.48
C THR A 67 -9.04 -73.34 53.82
N LYS A 68 -9.47 -72.14 54.19
CA LYS A 68 -10.59 -71.43 53.54
C LYS A 68 -10.18 -70.79 52.21
N VAL A 69 -8.89 -70.75 51.92
CA VAL A 69 -8.33 -70.22 50.68
C VAL A 69 -8.48 -71.25 49.56
N PRO A 70 -8.97 -70.88 48.36
CA PRO A 70 -9.18 -71.82 47.26
C PRO A 70 -7.85 -72.15 46.55
N THR A 71 -6.96 -72.90 47.21
CA THR A 71 -5.61 -73.22 46.69
C THR A 71 -5.61 -74.08 45.42
N HIS A 72 -6.76 -74.63 45.04
CA HIS A 72 -6.94 -75.34 43.78
C HIS A 72 -7.03 -74.38 42.58
N LEU A 73 -7.45 -73.13 42.79
CA LEU A 73 -7.49 -72.08 41.79
C LEU A 73 -6.15 -71.36 41.68
N SER A 74 -5.95 -70.63 40.58
CA SER A 74 -4.82 -69.73 40.44
C SER A 74 -4.87 -68.63 41.49
N TYR A 75 -3.71 -68.16 41.94
CA TYR A 75 -3.56 -67.03 42.84
C TYR A 75 -4.26 -65.75 42.34
N ASP A 76 -4.29 -65.56 41.02
CA ASP A 76 -4.97 -64.42 40.38
C ASP A 76 -6.50 -64.49 40.49
N GLU A 77 -7.05 -65.67 40.79
CA GLU A 77 -8.49 -65.90 40.97
C GLU A 77 -8.93 -65.77 42.43
N TRP A 78 -7.99 -65.60 43.37
CA TRP A 78 -8.35 -65.38 44.77
C TRP A 78 -8.97 -64.00 44.93
N ASP A 79 -10.21 -63.96 45.42
CA ASP A 79 -10.91 -62.72 45.74
C ASP A 79 -10.35 -62.07 47.01
N CYS A 80 -10.78 -60.84 47.34
CA CYS A 80 -10.36 -60.20 48.58
C CYS A 80 -10.67 -61.05 49.82
N THR A 81 -11.78 -61.80 49.85
CA THR A 81 -12.12 -62.68 50.98
C THR A 81 -11.03 -63.72 51.21
N ALA A 82 -10.65 -64.45 50.15
CA ALA A 82 -9.60 -65.44 50.16
C ALA A 82 -8.25 -64.82 50.51
N LEU A 83 -7.94 -63.63 49.99
CA LEU A 83 -6.67 -62.93 50.28
C LEU A 83 -6.57 -62.47 51.74
N PHE A 84 -7.67 -62.00 52.36
CA PHE A 84 -7.69 -61.75 53.80
C PHE A 84 -7.48 -63.04 54.59
N GLN A 85 -8.12 -64.14 54.17
CA GLN A 85 -7.92 -65.46 54.80
C GLN A 85 -6.47 -65.95 54.66
N ALA A 86 -5.85 -65.71 53.50
CA ALA A 86 -4.49 -66.11 53.21
C ALA A 86 -3.44 -65.29 53.95
N THR A 87 -3.80 -64.11 54.47
CA THR A 87 -2.87 -63.20 55.15
C THR A 87 -3.11 -63.18 56.66
N ILE A 88 -3.90 -62.23 57.17
CA ILE A 88 -4.03 -62.00 58.61
C ILE A 88 -4.73 -63.11 59.38
N PHE A 89 -5.47 -63.99 58.70
CA PHE A 89 -6.12 -65.16 59.31
C PHE A 89 -5.37 -66.48 59.04
N ALA A 90 -4.29 -66.47 58.27
CA ALA A 90 -3.54 -67.68 57.96
C ALA A 90 -2.70 -68.13 59.14
N ARG A 91 -2.59 -69.45 59.30
CA ARG A 91 -1.70 -70.09 60.29
C ARG A 91 -0.25 -70.02 59.84
N SER A 92 0.00 -69.98 58.53
CA SER A 92 1.33 -69.79 57.93
C SER A 92 2.08 -68.59 58.51
N PHE A 93 1.35 -67.52 58.87
CA PHE A 93 1.92 -66.28 59.41
C PHE A 93 1.65 -66.09 60.91
N ALA A 94 1.28 -67.17 61.61
CA ALA A 94 1.02 -67.10 63.04
C ALA A 94 2.31 -66.83 63.83
N LEU A 95 2.20 -65.98 64.84
CA LEU A 95 3.30 -65.63 65.75
C LEU A 95 2.99 -66.11 67.17
N PRO A 96 4.00 -66.38 68.01
CA PRO A 96 3.78 -66.74 69.41
C PRO A 96 3.19 -65.55 70.19
N ASP A 97 2.16 -65.81 70.99
CA ASP A 97 1.67 -64.88 72.00
C ASP A 97 2.59 -64.85 73.23
N SER A 98 2.26 -64.01 74.22
CA SER A 98 3.01 -63.93 75.49
C SER A 98 3.08 -65.25 76.27
N SER A 99 2.19 -66.19 75.94
CA SER A 99 2.11 -67.53 76.52
C SER A 99 2.71 -68.59 75.58
N SER A 100 3.49 -68.19 74.56
CA SER A 100 4.11 -69.04 73.54
C SER A 100 3.14 -69.84 72.65
N HIS A 101 1.84 -69.53 72.67
CA HIS A 101 0.88 -70.16 71.77
C HIS A 101 0.87 -69.42 70.44
N HIS A 102 0.93 -70.15 69.33
CA HIS A 102 0.88 -69.53 68.01
C HIS A 102 -0.55 -69.05 67.70
N ARG A 103 -0.67 -67.76 67.41
CA ARG A 103 -1.93 -67.07 67.11
C ARG A 103 -1.82 -66.39 65.75
N THR A 104 -2.93 -66.29 65.03
CA THR A 104 -2.94 -65.55 63.75
C THR A 104 -2.68 -64.06 63.99
N LEU A 105 -2.23 -63.34 62.97
CA LEU A 105 -2.04 -61.89 63.08
C LEU A 105 -3.33 -61.17 63.47
N SER A 106 -4.49 -61.65 62.99
CA SER A 106 -5.78 -61.14 63.40
C SER A 106 -6.06 -61.34 64.89
N ASP A 107 -5.76 -62.53 65.44
CA ASP A 107 -5.93 -62.80 66.87
C ASP A 107 -5.05 -61.90 67.74
N LEU A 108 -3.82 -61.63 67.29
CA LEU A 108 -2.83 -60.86 68.05
C LEU A 108 -3.04 -59.35 67.97
N TYR A 109 -3.36 -58.83 66.80
CA TYR A 109 -3.27 -57.38 66.55
C TYR A 109 -4.58 -56.74 66.12
N VAL A 110 -5.55 -57.50 65.61
CA VAL A 110 -6.82 -56.94 65.13
C VAL A 110 -7.94 -57.11 66.16
N ARG A 111 -8.20 -58.34 66.61
CA ARG A 111 -9.29 -58.62 67.57
C ARG A 111 -9.15 -57.86 68.89
N PRO A 112 -7.94 -57.67 69.46
CA PRO A 112 -7.80 -56.93 70.72
C PRO A 112 -8.22 -55.46 70.63
N LEU A 113 -8.17 -54.86 69.43
CA LEU A 113 -8.58 -53.46 69.22
C LEU A 113 -10.09 -53.25 69.38
N LYS A 114 -10.91 -54.32 69.31
CA LYS A 114 -12.37 -54.30 69.52
C LYS A 114 -13.09 -53.16 68.77
N LEU A 115 -12.70 -52.93 67.52
CA LEU A 115 -13.32 -51.89 66.70
C LEU A 115 -14.84 -52.11 66.56
N PRO A 116 -15.67 -51.07 66.78
CA PRO A 116 -17.11 -51.16 66.55
C PRO A 116 -17.43 -51.40 65.07
N HIS A 117 -18.60 -51.97 64.80
CA HIS A 117 -19.06 -52.18 63.43
C HIS A 117 -19.14 -50.84 62.67
N GLY A 118 -18.74 -50.85 61.40
CA GLY A 118 -18.75 -49.66 60.53
C GLY A 118 -17.66 -48.63 60.83
N HIS A 119 -16.73 -48.90 61.75
CA HIS A 119 -15.61 -48.01 62.08
C HIS A 119 -14.32 -48.48 61.42
N PHE A 120 -13.41 -47.53 61.23
CA PHE A 120 -12.08 -47.72 60.66
C PHE A 120 -11.00 -47.50 61.71
N HIS A 121 -9.80 -48.04 61.47
CA HIS A 121 -8.64 -47.76 62.30
C HIS A 121 -8.26 -46.28 62.16
N ALA A 122 -8.00 -45.62 63.29
CA ALA A 122 -7.56 -44.21 63.29
C ALA A 122 -6.14 -44.06 62.71
N SER A 123 -5.29 -45.06 62.93
CA SER A 123 -3.96 -45.21 62.34
C SER A 123 -3.74 -46.67 61.99
N VAL A 124 -3.06 -46.92 60.87
CA VAL A 124 -2.64 -48.26 60.46
C VAL A 124 -1.19 -48.60 60.86
N VAL A 125 -0.46 -47.61 61.40
CA VAL A 125 0.93 -47.77 61.84
C VAL A 125 0.95 -48.08 63.33
N SER A 126 1.66 -49.15 63.70
CA SER A 126 1.91 -49.51 65.10
C SER A 126 2.62 -48.36 65.82
N PRO A 127 2.10 -47.89 66.98
CA PRO A 127 2.79 -46.89 67.78
C PRO A 127 4.19 -47.32 68.24
N GLY A 128 4.42 -48.63 68.39
CA GLY A 128 5.69 -49.21 68.81
C GLY A 128 6.61 -49.61 67.66
N GLY A 129 6.26 -49.31 66.41
CA GLY A 129 7.04 -49.70 65.23
C GLY A 129 7.03 -51.21 64.94
N ASN A 130 6.05 -51.95 65.46
CA ASN A 130 5.91 -53.37 65.14
C ASN A 130 5.36 -53.53 63.71
N ASN A 131 6.18 -54.10 62.83
CA ASN A 131 5.82 -54.30 61.42
C ASN A 131 4.68 -55.32 61.26
N ALA A 132 4.66 -56.40 62.05
CA ALA A 132 3.60 -57.41 61.96
C ALA A 132 2.24 -56.83 62.41
N GLU A 133 2.23 -55.99 63.44
CA GLU A 133 1.04 -55.24 63.86
C GLU A 133 0.60 -54.26 62.78
N THR A 134 1.53 -53.46 62.25
CA THR A 134 1.26 -52.49 61.17
C THR A 134 0.64 -53.18 59.95
N PHE A 135 1.21 -54.32 59.52
CA PHE A 135 0.69 -55.09 58.39
C PHE A 135 -0.71 -55.65 58.69
N ALA A 136 -0.91 -56.18 59.90
CA ALA A 136 -2.19 -56.74 60.30
C ALA A 136 -3.30 -55.68 60.30
N ILE A 137 -3.03 -54.50 60.86
CA ILE A 137 -3.98 -53.38 60.93
C ILE A 137 -4.23 -52.81 59.53
N ALA A 138 -3.20 -52.65 58.70
CA ALA A 138 -3.35 -52.16 57.34
C ALA A 138 -4.18 -53.10 56.46
N ILE A 139 -3.95 -54.42 56.52
CA ILE A 139 -4.76 -55.41 55.81
C ILE A 139 -6.21 -55.39 56.32
N ASP A 140 -6.39 -55.29 57.64
CA ASP A 140 -7.73 -55.20 58.23
C ASP A 140 -8.45 -53.90 57.84
N GLN A 141 -7.74 -52.78 57.69
CA GLN A 141 -8.30 -51.52 57.19
C GLN A 141 -8.88 -51.70 55.77
N LEU A 142 -8.16 -52.39 54.87
CA LEU A 142 -8.67 -52.74 53.54
C LEU A 142 -9.90 -53.67 53.62
N ARG A 143 -9.92 -54.63 54.56
CA ARG A 143 -11.07 -55.50 54.80
C ARG A 143 -12.29 -54.71 55.26
N LEU A 144 -12.12 -53.78 56.20
CA LEU A 144 -13.19 -52.92 56.71
C LEU A 144 -13.75 -52.02 55.61
N LEU A 145 -12.88 -51.42 54.79
CA LEU A 145 -13.28 -50.60 53.63
C LEU A 145 -14.08 -51.40 52.60
N ARG A 146 -13.60 -52.60 52.25
CA ARG A 146 -14.31 -53.51 51.35
C ARG A 146 -15.69 -53.86 51.89
N ASN A 147 -15.76 -54.20 53.17
CA ASN A 147 -17.02 -54.57 53.81
C ASN A 147 -18.00 -53.39 53.85
N ALA A 148 -17.52 -52.19 54.19
CA ALA A 148 -18.34 -50.98 54.19
C ALA A 148 -18.90 -50.68 52.78
N PHE A 149 -18.10 -50.88 51.73
CA PHE A 149 -18.55 -50.76 50.34
C PHE A 149 -19.58 -51.84 49.95
N CYS A 150 -19.27 -53.13 50.15
CA CYS A 150 -20.13 -54.23 49.74
C CYS A 150 -21.44 -54.33 50.52
N HIS A 151 -21.50 -53.78 51.73
CA HIS A 151 -22.71 -53.73 52.54
C HIS A 151 -23.42 -52.37 52.49
N SER A 152 -22.98 -51.46 51.60
CA SER A 152 -23.69 -50.20 51.35
C SER A 152 -25.10 -50.49 50.82
N PRO A 153 -26.16 -49.84 51.37
CA PRO A 153 -27.52 -50.01 50.87
C PRO A 153 -27.78 -49.26 49.55
N SER A 154 -26.85 -48.39 49.14
CA SER A 154 -26.97 -47.55 47.93
C SER A 154 -25.73 -47.62 47.06
N SER A 155 -25.92 -47.43 45.75
CA SER A 155 -24.86 -47.25 44.76
C SER A 155 -24.39 -45.80 44.64
N GLN A 156 -24.37 -45.09 45.77
CA GLN A 156 -24.03 -43.67 45.88
C GLN A 156 -23.07 -43.46 47.05
N ILE A 157 -22.01 -42.70 46.82
CA ILE A 157 -21.04 -42.30 47.84
C ILE A 157 -20.83 -40.78 47.72
N ASP A 158 -21.12 -40.04 48.78
CA ASP A 158 -20.84 -38.60 48.83
C ASP A 158 -19.33 -38.34 48.78
N LYS A 159 -18.96 -37.16 48.27
CA LYS A 159 -17.54 -36.82 48.07
C LYS A 159 -16.70 -36.91 49.36
N PRO A 160 -17.13 -36.35 50.52
CA PRO A 160 -16.40 -36.53 51.78
C PRO A 160 -16.16 -37.99 52.17
N THR A 161 -17.17 -38.85 52.06
CA THR A 161 -17.01 -40.28 52.36
C THR A 161 -16.06 -40.96 51.38
N PHE A 162 -16.17 -40.65 50.09
CA PHE A 162 -15.26 -41.15 49.06
C PHE A 162 -13.81 -40.74 49.33
N ASP A 163 -13.55 -39.46 49.61
CA ASP A 163 -12.21 -38.94 49.89
C ASP A 163 -11.61 -39.59 51.13
N ARG A 164 -12.41 -39.79 52.19
CA ARG A 164 -12.00 -40.52 53.39
C ARG A 164 -11.65 -41.97 53.09
N TYR A 165 -12.44 -42.66 52.27
CA TYR A 165 -12.16 -44.04 51.88
C TYR A 165 -10.86 -44.15 51.08
N ILE A 166 -10.67 -43.27 50.10
CA ILE A 166 -9.42 -43.18 49.32
C ILE A 166 -8.23 -42.93 50.24
N GLN A 167 -8.35 -42.00 51.19
CA GLN A 167 -7.27 -41.71 52.13
C GLN A 167 -6.92 -42.92 53.00
N HIS A 168 -7.91 -43.59 53.59
CA HIS A 168 -7.67 -44.82 54.36
C HIS A 168 -7.05 -45.94 53.52
N THR A 169 -7.47 -46.09 52.25
CA THR A 169 -6.83 -47.03 51.33
C THR A 169 -5.36 -46.68 51.11
N LYS A 170 -5.06 -45.40 50.85
CA LYS A 170 -3.68 -44.93 50.62
C LYS A 170 -2.80 -45.20 51.83
N ASP A 171 -3.28 -44.89 53.03
CA ASP A 171 -2.52 -45.08 54.25
C ASP A 171 -2.24 -46.56 54.51
N ALA A 172 -3.24 -47.43 54.30
CA ALA A 172 -3.07 -48.87 54.39
C ALA A 172 -2.06 -49.40 53.36
N ILE A 173 -2.19 -49.05 52.08
CA ILE A 173 -1.27 -49.51 51.02
C ILE A 173 0.17 -49.05 51.29
N LYS A 174 0.35 -47.81 51.74
CA LYS A 174 1.67 -47.28 52.12
C LYS A 174 2.26 -48.01 53.33
N ALA A 175 1.44 -48.32 54.33
CA ALA A 175 1.88 -49.09 55.50
C ALA A 175 2.31 -50.52 55.14
N LEU A 176 1.80 -51.07 54.03
CA LEU A 176 2.24 -52.34 53.44
C LEU A 176 3.50 -52.21 52.57
N GLY A 177 4.10 -51.02 52.49
CA GLY A 177 5.30 -50.76 51.68
C GLY A 177 5.05 -50.69 50.17
N LEU A 178 3.80 -50.51 49.74
CA LEU A 178 3.39 -50.47 48.34
C LEU A 178 3.13 -49.03 47.86
N THR A 179 3.17 -48.83 46.54
CA THR A 179 2.85 -47.52 45.95
C THR A 179 1.35 -47.27 45.92
N SER A 180 0.90 -46.09 46.36
CA SER A 180 -0.49 -45.67 46.29
C SER A 180 -0.87 -45.01 44.95
N GLY A 181 0.06 -44.89 43.99
CA GLY A 181 -0.13 -44.14 42.74
C GLY A 181 -1.40 -44.49 41.95
N PRO A 182 -1.76 -45.77 41.76
CA PRO A 182 -3.02 -46.14 41.09
C PRO A 182 -4.26 -45.64 41.85
N VAL A 183 -4.26 -45.72 43.17
CA VAL A 183 -5.37 -45.23 44.02
C VAL A 183 -5.42 -43.70 44.01
N ASP A 184 -4.27 -43.03 44.02
CA ASP A 184 -4.18 -41.57 43.86
C ASP A 184 -4.79 -41.11 42.54
N THR A 185 -4.48 -41.83 41.45
CA THR A 185 -5.03 -41.57 40.12
C THR A 185 -6.55 -41.66 40.16
N VAL A 186 -7.11 -42.76 40.68
CA VAL A 186 -8.57 -42.94 40.77
C VAL A 186 -9.23 -41.91 41.70
N GLY A 187 -8.59 -41.57 42.82
CA GLY A 187 -9.08 -40.56 43.75
C GLY A 187 -9.17 -39.17 43.13
N SER A 188 -8.28 -38.84 42.19
CA SER A 188 -8.24 -37.55 41.50
C SER A 188 -9.25 -37.40 40.36
N LEU A 189 -9.86 -38.50 39.89
CA LEU A 189 -10.79 -38.47 38.76
C LEU A 189 -12.06 -37.65 39.07
N THR A 190 -12.36 -36.74 38.17
CA THR A 190 -13.57 -35.91 38.11
C THR A 190 -14.62 -36.53 37.17
N GLU A 191 -15.80 -35.93 37.11
CA GLU A 191 -16.87 -36.35 36.20
C GLU A 191 -16.44 -36.32 34.72
N ALA A 192 -15.65 -35.31 34.33
CA ALA A 192 -15.15 -35.17 32.97
C ALA A 192 -14.23 -36.34 32.57
N ASP A 193 -13.63 -37.03 33.54
CA ASP A 193 -12.69 -38.13 33.31
C ASP A 193 -13.36 -39.50 33.09
N PHE A 194 -14.70 -39.54 32.98
CA PHE A 194 -15.47 -40.74 32.61
C PHE A 194 -15.92 -40.77 31.13
N PRO A 195 -15.04 -40.54 30.11
CA PRO A 195 -15.47 -40.55 28.72
C PRO A 195 -15.69 -41.99 28.26
N THR A 196 -16.93 -42.26 27.86
CA THR A 196 -17.28 -43.53 27.21
C THR A 196 -16.65 -43.61 25.82
N LYS A 197 -16.57 -44.82 25.24
CA LYS A 197 -16.12 -45.01 23.85
C LYS A 197 -16.92 -44.15 22.85
N ARG A 198 -18.19 -43.85 23.15
CA ARG A 198 -19.05 -43.01 22.31
C ARG A 198 -18.71 -41.52 22.43
N VAL A 199 -18.44 -41.02 23.64
CA VAL A 199 -18.00 -39.63 23.85
C VAL A 199 -16.72 -39.37 23.07
N ARG A 200 -15.72 -40.25 23.17
CA ARG A 200 -14.47 -40.10 22.40
C ARG A 200 -14.67 -40.10 20.89
N ARG A 201 -15.55 -40.98 20.38
CA ARG A 201 -15.91 -40.98 18.95
C ARG A 201 -16.56 -39.68 18.53
N LEU A 202 -17.49 -39.15 19.33
CA LEU A 202 -18.14 -37.87 19.05
C LEU A 202 -17.14 -36.72 19.07
N GLU A 203 -16.20 -36.70 20.03
CA GLU A 203 -15.12 -35.70 20.06
C GLU A 203 -14.22 -35.77 18.81
N ASP A 204 -13.89 -36.98 18.35
CA ASP A 204 -13.12 -37.19 17.12
C ASP A 204 -13.91 -36.77 15.88
N ASP A 205 -15.20 -37.08 15.82
CA ASP A 205 -16.07 -36.75 14.70
C ASP A 205 -16.30 -35.23 14.60
N ILE A 206 -16.59 -34.56 15.72
CA ILE A 206 -16.68 -33.09 15.81
C ILE A 206 -15.37 -32.45 15.35
N ARG A 207 -14.21 -33.00 15.77
CA ARG A 207 -12.90 -32.49 15.35
C ARG A 207 -12.70 -32.62 13.83
N LYS A 208 -13.09 -33.74 13.23
CA LYS A 208 -12.99 -33.95 11.78
C LYS A 208 -13.92 -33.02 11.01
N GLU A 209 -15.14 -32.84 11.49
CA GLU A 209 -16.13 -31.95 10.86
C GLU A 209 -15.65 -30.49 10.89
N LEU A 210 -15.14 -30.03 12.04
CA LEU A 210 -14.50 -28.72 12.16
C LEU A 210 -13.29 -28.54 11.22
N GLN A 211 -12.49 -29.59 11.02
CA GLN A 211 -11.37 -29.55 10.08
C GLN A 211 -11.84 -29.50 8.62
N ALA A 212 -12.88 -30.24 8.29
CA ALA A 212 -13.49 -30.22 6.96
C ALA A 212 -14.09 -28.85 6.64
N GLU A 213 -14.85 -28.26 7.57
CA GLU A 213 -15.42 -26.92 7.43
C GLU A 213 -14.33 -25.85 7.23
N ASN A 214 -13.28 -25.88 8.05
CA ASN A 214 -12.14 -24.96 7.89
C ASN A 214 -11.43 -25.12 6.53
N THR A 215 -11.36 -26.34 6.01
CA THR A 215 -10.75 -26.60 4.69
C THR A 215 -11.64 -26.06 3.58
N PHE A 216 -12.94 -26.31 3.66
CA PHE A 216 -13.93 -25.80 2.71
C PHE A 216 -13.92 -24.26 2.66
N LEU A 217 -13.99 -23.60 3.81
CA LEU A 217 -13.93 -22.13 3.88
C LEU A 217 -12.62 -21.57 3.32
N LYS A 218 -11.50 -22.27 3.55
CA LYS A 218 -10.20 -21.85 3.02
C LYS A 218 -10.12 -21.99 1.49
N GLU A 219 -10.75 -23.02 0.93
CA GLU A 219 -10.87 -23.20 -0.53
C GLU A 219 -11.78 -22.14 -1.14
N ASP A 220 -12.94 -21.88 -0.55
CA ASP A 220 -13.91 -20.88 -1.03
C ASP A 220 -13.30 -19.46 -1.04
N VAL A 221 -12.65 -19.06 0.05
CA VAL A 221 -11.92 -17.77 0.13
C VAL A 221 -10.80 -17.69 -0.91
N LYS A 222 -10.11 -18.81 -1.18
CA LYS A 222 -9.05 -18.86 -2.18
C LYS A 222 -9.62 -18.69 -3.59
N ASP A 223 -10.76 -19.29 -3.88
CA ASP A 223 -11.42 -19.19 -5.18
C ASP A 223 -11.97 -17.78 -5.42
N GLU A 224 -12.58 -17.14 -4.40
CA GLU A 224 -12.95 -15.71 -4.48
C GLU A 224 -11.73 -14.81 -4.72
N LEU A 225 -10.62 -15.04 -4.01
CA LEU A 225 -9.38 -14.28 -4.21
C LEU A 225 -8.82 -14.44 -5.63
N ILE A 226 -8.92 -15.64 -6.21
CA ILE A 226 -8.53 -15.89 -7.61
C ILE A 226 -9.45 -15.13 -8.56
N GLY A 227 -10.77 -15.12 -8.30
CA GLY A 227 -11.75 -14.33 -9.07
C GLY A 227 -11.43 -12.84 -9.05
N ILE A 228 -11.29 -12.25 -7.88
CA ILE A 228 -10.94 -10.83 -7.70
C ILE A 228 -9.62 -10.50 -8.42
N ARG A 229 -8.61 -11.38 -8.34
CA ARG A 229 -7.34 -11.19 -9.04
C ARG A 229 -7.51 -11.18 -10.56
N SER A 230 -8.37 -12.04 -11.09
CA SER A 230 -8.70 -12.07 -12.51
C SER A 230 -9.38 -10.78 -12.94
N ASP A 231 -10.38 -10.31 -12.19
CA ASP A 231 -11.12 -9.08 -12.48
C ASP A 231 -10.20 -7.85 -12.46
N ILE A 232 -9.29 -7.76 -11.48
CA ILE A 232 -8.28 -6.70 -11.41
C ILE A 232 -7.37 -6.74 -12.65
N THR A 233 -6.96 -7.94 -13.07
CA THR A 233 -6.09 -8.12 -14.24
C THR A 233 -6.80 -7.65 -15.51
N GLN A 234 -8.05 -8.05 -15.70
CA GLN A 234 -8.87 -7.62 -16.83
C GLN A 234 -9.09 -6.10 -16.82
N SER A 235 -9.53 -5.53 -15.68
CA SER A 235 -9.75 -4.09 -15.56
C SER A 235 -8.48 -3.28 -15.84
N ASN A 236 -7.31 -3.76 -15.40
CA ASN A 236 -6.04 -3.11 -15.71
C ASN A 236 -5.71 -3.16 -17.20
N GLN A 237 -6.03 -4.26 -17.89
CA GLN A 237 -5.82 -4.40 -19.32
C GLN A 237 -6.74 -3.49 -20.12
N GLU A 238 -8.02 -3.40 -19.76
CA GLU A 238 -9.00 -2.47 -20.34
C GLU A 238 -8.53 -1.02 -20.16
N ARG A 239 -8.14 -0.64 -18.94
CA ARG A 239 -7.61 0.70 -18.65
C ARG A 239 -6.36 1.03 -19.46
N GLN A 240 -5.48 0.06 -19.69
CA GLN A 240 -4.30 0.25 -20.53
C GLN A 240 -4.67 0.46 -22.00
N GLN A 241 -5.68 -0.25 -22.50
CA GLN A 241 -6.21 -0.06 -23.85
C GLN A 241 -6.83 1.33 -24.00
N ASP A 242 -7.63 1.77 -23.03
CA ASP A 242 -8.23 3.11 -23.03
C ASP A 242 -7.17 4.21 -22.99
N VAL A 243 -6.15 4.08 -22.15
CA VAL A 243 -5.02 5.02 -22.10
C VAL A 243 -4.27 5.06 -23.43
N ASN A 244 -4.01 3.91 -24.04
CA ASN A 244 -3.34 3.86 -25.34
C ASN A 244 -4.18 4.51 -26.43
N ARG A 245 -5.50 4.28 -26.43
CA ARG A 245 -6.43 4.90 -27.37
C ARG A 245 -6.49 6.42 -27.18
N ALA A 246 -6.64 6.90 -25.95
CA ALA A 246 -6.63 8.32 -25.66
C ALA A 246 -5.29 8.97 -26.06
N ALA A 247 -4.17 8.28 -25.86
CA ALA A 247 -2.86 8.75 -26.31
C ALA A 247 -2.76 8.84 -27.83
N THR A 248 -3.35 7.88 -28.58
CA THR A 248 -3.40 7.96 -30.05
C THR A 248 -4.27 9.11 -30.52
N GLU A 249 -5.47 9.29 -29.94
CA GLU A 249 -6.39 10.38 -30.26
C GLU A 249 -5.74 11.75 -29.98
N THR A 250 -5.11 11.91 -28.81
CA THR A 250 -4.38 13.14 -28.45
C THR A 250 -3.23 13.42 -29.42
N LYS A 251 -2.51 12.37 -29.87
CA LYS A 251 -1.41 12.51 -30.82
C LYS A 251 -1.91 12.98 -32.20
N GLU A 252 -3.06 12.47 -32.63
CA GLU A 252 -3.71 12.90 -33.87
C GLU A 252 -4.17 14.35 -33.78
N GLU A 253 -4.80 14.75 -32.68
CA GLU A 253 -5.20 16.14 -32.42
C GLU A 253 -4.00 17.10 -32.43
N ILE A 254 -2.92 16.75 -31.73
CA ILE A 254 -1.68 17.54 -31.74
C ILE A 254 -1.12 17.66 -33.15
N HIS A 255 -1.16 16.58 -33.94
CA HIS A 255 -0.69 16.61 -35.31
C HIS A 255 -1.52 17.57 -36.18
N GLU A 256 -2.84 17.55 -36.04
CA GLU A 256 -3.73 18.43 -36.79
C GLU A 256 -3.57 19.90 -36.38
N LEU A 257 -3.50 20.19 -35.08
CA LEU A 257 -3.21 21.53 -34.57
C LEU A 257 -1.85 22.05 -35.07
N LYS A 258 -0.84 21.18 -35.13
CA LYS A 258 0.48 21.54 -35.67
C LYS A 258 0.43 21.87 -37.16
N LYS A 259 -0.43 21.20 -37.92
CA LYS A 259 -0.65 21.50 -39.34
C LYS A 259 -1.36 22.84 -39.51
N GLN A 260 -2.45 23.07 -38.77
CA GLN A 260 -3.18 24.34 -38.77
C GLN A 260 -2.26 25.51 -38.41
N TRP A 261 -1.48 25.38 -37.33
CA TRP A 261 -0.55 26.43 -36.92
C TRP A 261 0.50 26.76 -38.00
N LYS A 262 1.00 25.75 -38.72
CA LYS A 262 1.91 25.97 -39.86
C LYS A 262 1.22 26.74 -40.98
N GLU A 263 -0.02 26.39 -41.31
CA GLU A 263 -0.82 27.05 -42.34
C GLU A 263 -1.05 28.52 -41.96
N GLU A 264 -1.52 28.79 -40.74
CA GLU A 264 -1.76 30.14 -40.20
C GLU A 264 -0.48 30.99 -40.16
N THR A 265 0.65 30.39 -39.77
CA THR A 265 1.95 31.06 -39.76
C THR A 265 2.38 31.44 -41.18
N LEU A 266 2.18 30.55 -42.15
CA LEU A 266 2.51 30.81 -43.55
C LEU A 266 1.60 31.90 -44.13
N GLU A 267 0.31 31.88 -43.81
CA GLU A 267 -0.67 32.88 -44.26
C GLU A 267 -0.36 34.26 -43.68
N SER A 268 -0.01 34.32 -42.38
CA SER A 268 0.43 35.53 -41.71
C SER A 268 1.70 36.10 -42.35
N ARG A 269 2.65 35.22 -42.69
CA ARG A 269 3.89 35.61 -43.38
C ARG A 269 3.64 36.15 -44.78
N ARG A 270 2.82 35.48 -45.60
CA ARG A 270 2.42 35.96 -46.93
C ARG A 270 1.75 37.33 -46.86
N THR A 271 0.95 37.55 -45.82
CA THR A 271 0.26 38.83 -45.63
C THR A 271 1.25 39.94 -45.24
N ALA A 272 2.23 39.63 -44.39
CA ALA A 272 3.33 40.56 -44.11
C ALA A 272 4.16 40.87 -45.37
N GLU A 273 4.49 39.86 -46.19
CA GLU A 273 5.23 40.03 -47.45
C GLU A 273 4.47 40.92 -48.44
N ARG A 274 3.17 40.69 -48.64
CA ARG A 274 2.31 41.57 -49.46
C ARG A 274 2.29 43.02 -48.95
N ASN A 275 2.20 43.21 -47.64
CA ASN A 275 2.22 44.54 -47.05
C ASN A 275 3.56 45.24 -47.31
N ILE A 276 4.69 44.52 -47.18
CA ILE A 276 6.03 45.03 -47.49
C ILE A 276 6.13 45.43 -48.97
N GLU A 277 5.68 44.58 -49.90
CA GLU A 277 5.66 44.90 -51.33
C GLU A 277 4.84 46.16 -51.62
N THR A 278 3.66 46.29 -51.00
CA THR A 278 2.81 47.48 -51.17
C THR A 278 3.50 48.75 -50.66
N THR A 279 4.16 48.68 -49.50
CA THR A 279 4.94 49.81 -48.98
C THR A 279 6.16 50.13 -49.84
N ASN A 280 6.82 49.12 -50.42
CA ASN A 280 7.94 49.33 -51.32
C ASN A 280 7.50 49.99 -52.64
N ALA A 281 6.35 49.58 -53.20
CA ALA A 281 5.78 50.20 -54.38
C ALA A 281 5.43 51.69 -54.12
N ALA A 282 4.81 51.99 -52.98
CA ALA A 282 4.52 53.37 -52.58
C ALA A 282 5.81 54.20 -52.39
N ASN A 283 6.84 53.60 -51.79
CA ASN A 283 8.16 54.25 -51.65
C ASN A 283 8.82 54.49 -53.01
N GLN A 284 8.67 53.57 -53.97
CA GLN A 284 9.21 53.72 -55.33
C GLN A 284 8.49 54.85 -56.08
N GLU A 285 7.16 54.90 -56.01
CA GLU A 285 6.35 55.99 -56.58
C GLU A 285 6.74 57.35 -55.96
N MET A 286 6.92 57.40 -54.64
CA MET A 286 7.42 58.60 -53.96
C MET A 286 8.81 59.01 -54.47
N ASN A 287 9.69 58.05 -54.72
CA ASN A 287 11.03 58.31 -55.24
C ASN A 287 10.99 58.82 -56.69
N GLU A 288 10.12 58.26 -57.54
CA GLU A 288 9.87 58.75 -58.90
C GLU A 288 9.35 60.20 -58.89
N ASN A 289 8.42 60.50 -57.98
CA ASN A 289 7.92 61.87 -57.77
C ASN A 289 9.03 62.84 -57.32
N ILE A 290 9.94 62.41 -56.44
CA ILE A 290 11.11 63.21 -56.03
C ILE A 290 12.04 63.49 -57.22
N VAL A 291 12.30 62.49 -58.07
CA VAL A 291 13.12 62.65 -59.27
C VAL A 291 12.49 63.64 -60.25
N GLU A 292 11.18 63.55 -60.47
CA GLU A 292 10.47 64.50 -61.34
C GLU A 292 10.49 65.93 -60.79
N LEU A 293 10.36 66.07 -59.46
CA LEU A 293 10.46 67.37 -58.80
C LEU A 293 11.85 67.99 -58.96
N ASN A 294 12.92 67.19 -58.80
CA ASN A 294 14.29 67.63 -59.03
C ASN A 294 14.52 68.07 -60.48
N ARG A 295 13.97 67.33 -61.45
CA ARG A 295 14.04 67.71 -62.87
C ARG A 295 13.37 69.06 -63.15
N LYS A 296 12.18 69.30 -62.57
CA LYS A 296 11.50 70.60 -62.68
C LYS A 296 12.32 71.73 -62.05
N PHE A 297 13.03 71.45 -60.97
CA PHE A 297 13.92 72.41 -60.32
C PHE A 297 15.12 72.80 -61.22
N ASP A 298 15.72 71.83 -61.91
CA ASP A 298 16.82 72.06 -62.85
C ASP A 298 16.39 72.89 -64.07
N ASP A 299 15.18 72.65 -64.61
CA ASP A 299 14.62 73.44 -65.73
C ASP A 299 14.41 74.92 -65.35
N VAL A 300 13.99 75.20 -64.10
CA VAL A 300 13.87 76.57 -63.58
C VAL A 300 15.25 77.23 -63.47
N LEU A 301 16.27 76.48 -63.03
CA LEU A 301 17.63 76.99 -62.90
C LEU A 301 18.22 77.39 -64.27
N ASN A 302 18.01 76.56 -65.30
CA ASN A 302 18.47 76.81 -66.66
C ASN A 302 17.75 78.00 -67.32
N ASN A 303 16.45 78.15 -67.12
CA ASN A 303 15.71 79.32 -67.60
C ASN A 303 16.22 80.63 -67.00
N LYS A 304 16.63 80.61 -65.73
CA LYS A 304 17.20 81.78 -65.05
C LYS A 304 18.57 82.16 -65.64
N LYS A 305 19.37 81.19 -66.07
CA LYS A 305 20.67 81.39 -66.72
C LYS A 305 20.54 81.99 -68.14
N SER A 306 19.55 81.56 -68.91
CA SER A 306 19.24 82.13 -70.24
C SER A 306 18.68 83.56 -70.18
N ALA A 307 18.04 83.94 -69.06
CA ALA A 307 17.57 85.31 -68.84
C ALA A 307 18.71 86.30 -68.53
N THR A 308 19.79 85.84 -67.88
CA THR A 308 20.97 86.67 -67.61
C THR A 308 21.77 86.97 -68.89
N GLU A 309 21.93 86.00 -69.79
CA GLU A 309 22.65 86.18 -71.07
C GLU A 309 21.92 87.15 -72.02
N ARG A 310 20.58 87.12 -72.08
CA ARG A 310 19.79 88.08 -72.89
C ARG A 310 19.88 89.53 -72.39
N ASN A 311 20.09 89.74 -71.10
CA ASN A 311 20.21 91.10 -70.53
C ASN A 311 21.56 91.74 -70.85
N GLU A 312 22.62 90.95 -71.02
CA GLU A 312 23.93 91.45 -71.47
C GLU A 312 23.89 91.86 -72.95
N GLU A 313 23.21 91.11 -73.82
CA GLU A 313 23.01 91.49 -75.24
C GLU A 313 22.20 92.80 -75.41
N ILE A 314 21.16 93.00 -74.60
CA ILE A 314 20.34 94.23 -74.65
C ILE A 314 21.15 95.47 -74.22
N HIS A 315 22.11 95.30 -73.30
CA HIS A 315 22.96 96.40 -72.84
C HIS A 315 23.95 96.85 -73.93
N GLU A 316 24.49 95.92 -74.72
CA GLU A 316 25.44 96.23 -75.80
C GLU A 316 24.74 96.86 -77.01
N LEU A 317 23.54 96.39 -77.36
CA LEU A 317 22.72 96.98 -78.44
C LEU A 317 22.28 98.42 -78.15
N LYS A 318 22.04 98.76 -76.87
CA LYS A 318 21.74 100.15 -76.46
C LYS A 318 22.90 101.10 -76.69
N LYS A 319 24.13 100.64 -76.45
CA LYS A 319 25.36 101.44 -76.57
C LYS A 319 25.69 101.77 -78.03
N GLN A 320 25.40 100.86 -78.96
CA GLN A 320 25.59 101.10 -80.39
C GLN A 320 24.56 102.08 -80.98
N LEU A 321 23.33 102.07 -80.46
CA LEU A 321 22.27 102.97 -80.91
C LEU A 321 22.57 104.45 -80.58
N GLU A 322 23.23 104.70 -79.45
CA GLU A 322 23.57 106.05 -78.97
C GLU A 322 24.67 106.72 -79.81
N LEU A 323 25.63 105.93 -80.31
CA LEU A 323 26.71 106.41 -81.18
C LEU A 323 26.22 106.82 -82.57
N LEU A 324 25.32 106.04 -83.17
CA LEU A 324 24.75 106.31 -84.49
C LEU A 324 23.84 107.56 -84.50
N GLN A 325 23.19 107.88 -83.39
CA GLN A 325 22.33 109.06 -83.28
C GLN A 325 23.09 110.40 -83.24
N GLU A 326 24.32 110.41 -82.73
CA GLU A 326 25.14 111.63 -82.68
C GLU A 326 25.87 111.93 -84.00
N GLU A 327 26.17 110.90 -84.79
CA GLU A 327 26.78 111.03 -86.12
C GLU A 327 25.82 111.67 -87.13
N TRP A 328 24.56 111.24 -87.13
CA TRP A 328 23.53 111.73 -88.05
C TRP A 328 23.12 113.20 -87.82
N LYS A 329 23.21 113.68 -86.57
CA LYS A 329 22.91 115.09 -86.22
C LYS A 329 23.98 116.06 -86.72
N LYS A 330 25.24 115.64 -86.78
CA LYS A 330 26.36 116.48 -87.20
C LYS A 330 26.36 116.75 -88.69
N GLU A 331 26.10 115.73 -89.50
CA GLU A 331 26.20 115.79 -90.96
C GLU A 331 25.04 116.61 -91.60
N THR A 332 23.85 116.54 -90.99
CA THR A 332 22.65 117.25 -91.47
C THR A 332 22.73 118.78 -91.27
N LEU A 333 23.49 119.24 -90.25
CA LEU A 333 23.60 120.65 -89.89
C LEU A 333 24.59 121.42 -90.79
N GLU A 334 25.56 120.71 -91.37
CA GLU A 334 26.62 121.28 -92.18
C GLU A 334 26.19 121.51 -93.64
N SER A 335 25.34 120.63 -94.18
CA SER A 335 24.77 120.76 -95.54
C SER A 335 23.82 121.96 -95.69
N ARG A 336 23.15 122.38 -94.61
CA ARG A 336 22.15 123.47 -94.62
C ARG A 336 22.79 124.87 -94.66
N ARG A 337 23.98 125.05 -94.07
CA ARG A 337 24.67 126.35 -93.98
C ARG A 337 25.34 126.81 -95.28
N THR A 338 25.54 125.90 -96.23
CA THR A 338 26.29 126.19 -97.47
C THR A 338 25.35 126.55 -98.63
N ALA A 339 24.10 126.08 -98.60
CA ALA A 339 23.09 126.38 -99.63
C ALA A 339 22.44 127.77 -99.48
N GLU A 340 22.32 128.30 -98.25
CA GLU A 340 21.64 129.58 -97.98
C GLU A 340 22.48 130.83 -98.35
N ARG A 341 23.81 130.74 -98.50
CA ARG A 341 24.66 131.92 -98.79
C ARG A 341 24.74 132.37 -100.26
N ASN A 342 24.49 131.49 -101.23
CA ASN A 342 24.75 131.85 -102.64
C ASN A 342 23.49 132.17 -103.46
N ILE A 343 22.30 131.92 -102.91
CA ILE A 343 21.03 132.36 -103.51
C ILE A 343 20.82 133.88 -103.29
N GLU A 344 21.42 134.46 -102.25
CA GLU A 344 21.29 135.90 -101.90
C GLU A 344 22.15 136.83 -102.78
N THR A 345 23.20 136.32 -103.45
CA THR A 345 24.09 137.13 -104.31
C THR A 345 23.59 137.28 -105.75
N THR A 346 22.68 136.43 -106.21
CA THR A 346 22.15 136.46 -107.59
C THR A 346 20.90 137.33 -107.76
N THR A 347 20.25 137.74 -106.66
CA THR A 347 19.03 138.57 -106.70
C THR A 347 19.31 140.07 -106.72
N ALA A 348 20.45 140.52 -106.16
CA ALA A 348 20.81 141.94 -106.11
C ALA A 348 21.37 142.51 -107.43
N ALA A 349 22.09 141.71 -108.23
CA ALA A 349 22.70 142.19 -109.48
C ALA A 349 21.70 142.40 -110.64
N ASN A 350 20.57 141.69 -110.64
CA ASN A 350 19.55 141.81 -111.70
C ASN A 350 18.63 143.03 -111.53
N GLN A 351 18.64 143.68 -110.36
CA GLN A 351 17.83 144.88 -110.10
C GLN A 351 18.53 146.16 -110.60
N GLU A 352 19.87 146.18 -110.60
CA GLU A 352 20.71 147.27 -111.15
C GLU A 352 20.71 147.30 -112.69
N MET A 353 20.48 146.14 -113.34
CA MET A 353 20.34 146.02 -114.79
C MET A 353 19.06 146.69 -115.35
N ASN A 354 18.04 146.90 -114.51
CA ASN A 354 16.75 147.47 -114.94
C ASN A 354 16.64 148.99 -114.71
N GLU A 355 17.35 149.55 -113.73
CA GLU A 355 17.34 151.00 -113.48
C GLU A 355 18.22 151.77 -114.50
N ASN A 356 19.32 151.18 -114.96
CA ASN A 356 20.19 151.80 -115.98
C ASN A 356 19.59 151.84 -117.40
N ILE A 357 18.62 150.98 -117.71
CA ILE A 357 17.88 151.00 -119.00
C ILE A 357 16.75 152.05 -118.96
N ALA A 358 16.17 152.30 -117.78
CA ALA A 358 15.21 153.39 -117.57
C ALA A 358 15.91 154.76 -117.56
N GLU A 359 17.17 154.78 -117.13
CA GLU A 359 18.02 155.95 -117.23
C GLU A 359 18.42 156.21 -118.68
N LEU A 360 17.77 157.20 -119.24
CA LEU A 360 18.43 158.00 -120.24
C LEU A 360 18.45 157.41 -121.66
N ASN A 361 17.53 156.48 -121.88
CA ASN A 361 16.47 156.75 -122.87
C ASN A 361 15.92 158.20 -122.78
N ARG A 362 15.91 158.84 -121.60
CA ARG A 362 15.86 160.33 -121.42
C ARG A 362 16.95 161.17 -122.14
N LYS A 363 18.16 160.67 -122.44
CA LYS A 363 19.20 161.40 -123.22
C LYS A 363 18.93 161.31 -124.72
N PHE A 364 18.33 160.21 -125.17
CA PHE A 364 17.83 160.06 -126.54
C PHE A 364 16.61 160.99 -126.76
N ASP A 365 15.78 161.17 -125.73
CA ASP A 365 14.68 162.15 -125.64
C ASP A 365 15.14 163.58 -125.31
N ASP A 366 16.46 163.81 -125.15
CA ASP A 366 17.07 165.13 -125.21
C ASP A 366 17.67 165.38 -126.60
N VAL A 367 17.01 164.78 -127.59
CA VAL A 367 16.20 165.60 -128.48
C VAL A 367 17.04 166.72 -129.08
N LEU A 368 17.25 166.65 -130.39
CA LEU A 368 16.16 166.92 -131.32
C LEU A 368 15.49 168.32 -131.13
N LYS A 369 15.79 169.08 -130.06
CA LYS A 369 15.52 170.49 -129.78
C LYS A 369 16.59 171.38 -130.41
N ASN A 370 17.87 170.97 -130.50
CA ASN A 370 18.92 171.80 -131.11
C ASN A 370 19.32 171.41 -132.54
N LYS A 371 18.33 170.96 -133.32
CA LYS A 371 18.35 170.97 -134.78
C LYS A 371 17.54 172.16 -135.37
N ARG A 372 17.22 173.23 -134.61
CA ARG A 372 16.28 174.32 -135.04
C ARG A 372 16.58 175.79 -134.65
N SER A 373 17.85 176.19 -134.53
CA SER A 373 18.31 177.61 -134.64
C SER A 373 19.76 177.57 -135.11
N GLY A 374 20.27 178.13 -136.20
CA GLY A 374 19.95 179.23 -137.13
C GLY A 374 21.27 179.42 -137.93
N ASN A 375 21.25 179.37 -139.26
CA ASN A 375 21.16 180.50 -140.19
C ASN A 375 22.34 181.49 -140.15
N ASN A 376 22.89 181.69 -141.35
CA ASN A 376 23.87 182.66 -141.86
C ASN A 376 25.36 182.37 -141.66
#